data_AF-A0A7L1SNG3-F1
#
_entry.id   AF-A0A7L1SNG3-F1
#
_cell.length_a   1.000
_cell.length_b   1.000
_cell.length_c   1.000
_cell.angle_alpha   90.00
_cell.angle_beta   90.00
_cell.angle_gamma   90.00
#
_symmetry.space_group_name_H-M   'P 1'
#
loop_
_entity.id
_entity.type
_entity.pdbx_description
1 polymer ?
#
loop_
_entity_poly.entity_id
_entity_poly.type
_entity_poly.pdbx_seq_one_letter_code
_entity_poly.pdbx_strand_id
1 'polypeptide(L)' 'GVNYFKDGPEVALKPDSEYPDWLFKIHLGPPKKLEELDPNSIEYWRRLRKYDTWYRNRLKKGKKL' A
#
# COMPACT_ATOMS: atom_id res chain seq x y z
N GLY A 1 -3.91 -13.64 16.15
CA GLY A 1 -2.94 -13.10 17.12
C GLY A 1 -1.56 -13.20 16.52
N VAL A 2 -0.62 -12.37 16.97
CA VAL A 2 0.75 -12.27 16.43
C VAL A 2 1.51 -13.61 16.47
N ASN A 3 1.17 -14.47 17.43
CA ASN A 3 1.65 -15.85 17.50
C ASN A 3 0.60 -16.83 16.95
N TYR A 4 1.01 -17.72 16.03
CA TYR A 4 0.18 -18.77 15.43
C TYR A 4 0.53 -20.19 15.91
N PHE A 5 1.56 -20.35 16.75
CA PHE A 5 1.94 -21.62 17.35
C PHE A 5 1.02 -21.95 18.54
N LYS A 6 0.74 -23.25 18.73
CA LYS A 6 -0.16 -23.74 19.79
C LYS A 6 0.39 -23.51 21.21
N ASP A 7 1.69 -23.69 21.39
CA ASP A 7 2.36 -23.65 22.71
C ASP A 7 3.40 -22.53 22.82
N GLY A 8 3.30 -21.50 21.98
CA GLY A 8 4.23 -20.37 22.02
C GLY A 8 3.75 -19.26 22.98
N PRO A 9 4.66 -18.52 23.63
CA PRO A 9 4.29 -17.35 24.42
C PRO A 9 3.67 -16.26 23.54
N GLU A 10 2.78 -15.44 24.11
CA GLU A 10 2.24 -14.27 23.42
C GLU A 10 3.30 -13.18 23.27
N VAL A 11 3.33 -12.53 22.11
CA VAL A 11 4.27 -11.44 21.83
C VAL A 11 3.71 -10.14 22.41
N ALA A 12 4.36 -9.64 23.47
CA ALA A 12 4.04 -8.33 24.05
C ALA A 12 4.51 -7.18 23.14
N LEU A 13 3.79 -6.06 23.18
CA LEU A 13 4.21 -4.83 22.52
C LEU A 13 5.42 -4.25 23.25
N LYS A 14 6.43 -3.87 22.47
CA LYS A 14 7.66 -3.23 22.95
C LYS A 14 7.45 -1.72 23.06
N PRO A 15 8.30 -0.99 23.79
CA PRO A 15 8.29 0.47 23.77
C PRO A 15 8.65 1.02 22.38
N ASP A 16 8.20 2.24 22.08
CA ASP A 16 8.39 2.89 20.77
C ASP A 16 9.86 3.02 20.35
N SER A 17 10.78 3.11 21.33
CA SER A 17 12.23 3.20 21.12
C SER A 17 12.87 1.94 20.53
N GLU A 18 12.21 0.77 20.63
CA GLU A 18 12.71 -0.47 20.04
C GLU A 18 12.28 -0.64 18.58
N TYR A 19 11.31 0.17 18.11
CA TYR A 19 10.86 0.11 16.73
C TYR A 19 11.68 1.05 15.84
N PRO A 20 11.98 0.64 14.60
CA PRO A 20 12.75 1.46 13.69
C PRO A 20 11.95 2.69 13.22
N ASP A 21 12.64 3.82 13.04
CA ASP A 21 12.03 5.11 12.67
C ASP A 21 11.14 5.08 11.41
N TRP A 22 11.44 4.18 10.46
CA TRP A 22 10.67 4.10 9.23
C TRP A 22 9.22 3.68 9.47
N LEU A 23 8.93 2.95 10.56
CA LEU A 23 7.58 2.51 10.92
C LEU A 23 6.64 3.71 11.14
N PHE A 24 7.14 4.75 11.81
CA PHE A 24 6.40 5.97 12.10
C PHE A 24 6.34 6.96 10.92
N LYS A 25 7.13 6.72 9.87
CA LYS A 25 7.13 7.52 8.64
C LYS A 25 6.14 7.00 7.59
N ILE A 26 5.44 5.90 7.87
CA ILE A 26 4.45 5.32 6.95
C ILE A 26 3.22 6.21 6.86
N HIS A 27 2.71 6.38 5.64
CA HIS A 27 1.48 7.12 5.40
C HIS A 27 0.24 6.30 5.79
N LEU A 28 -0.39 6.64 6.92
CA LEU A 28 -1.60 5.97 7.43
C LEU A 28 -2.92 6.51 6.84
N GLY A 29 -2.86 7.63 6.12
CA GLY A 29 -4.02 8.26 5.51
C GLY A 29 -4.49 7.57 4.22
N PRO A 30 -5.46 8.18 3.50
CA PRO A 30 -5.90 7.68 2.20
C PRO A 30 -4.72 7.58 1.22
N PRO A 31 -4.76 6.64 0.26
CA PRO A 31 -3.65 6.50 -0.69
C PRO A 31 -3.44 7.79 -1.47
N LYS A 32 -2.20 8.26 -1.51
CA LYS A 32 -1.78 9.48 -2.23
C LYS A 32 -2.31 9.49 -3.66
N LYS A 33 -2.78 10.65 -4.09
CA LYS A 33 -3.25 10.85 -5.47
C LYS A 33 -2.06 10.94 -6.42
N LEU A 34 -2.32 10.80 -7.71
CA LEU A 34 -1.27 10.89 -8.73
C LEU A 34 -0.61 12.29 -8.73
N GLU A 35 -1.39 13.34 -8.49
CA GLU A 35 -0.94 14.74 -8.45
C GLU A 35 0.02 15.04 -7.29
N GLU A 36 -0.04 14.25 -6.23
CA GLU A 36 0.77 14.42 -5.01
C GLU A 36 2.08 13.61 -5.06
N LEU A 37 2.25 12.76 -6.08
CA LEU A 37 3.40 11.89 -6.23
C LEU A 37 4.45 12.54 -7.15
N ASP A 38 5.72 12.37 -6.80
CA ASP A 38 6.84 12.85 -7.62
C ASP A 38 6.95 12.04 -8.93
N PRO A 39 6.94 12.68 -10.11
CA PRO A 39 7.13 12.02 -11.40
C PRO A 39 8.43 11.19 -11.53
N ASN A 40 9.46 11.51 -10.73
CA ASN A 40 10.72 10.75 -10.73
C ASN A 40 10.67 9.49 -9.86
N SER A 41 9.57 9.26 -9.13
CA SER A 41 9.39 8.09 -8.27
C SER A 41 8.76 6.90 -9.02
N ILE A 42 9.15 5.68 -8.64
CA ILE A 42 8.53 4.45 -9.18
C ILE A 42 7.04 4.36 -8.78
N GLU A 43 6.67 4.91 -7.62
CA GLU A 43 5.31 4.91 -7.09
C GLU A 43 4.34 5.68 -7.99
N TYR A 44 4.78 6.84 -8.51
CA TYR A 44 4.02 7.61 -9.50
C TYR A 44 3.66 6.77 -10.72
N TRP A 45 4.65 6.10 -11.33
CA TRP A 45 4.45 5.30 -12.52
C TRP A 45 3.59 4.05 -12.26
N ARG A 46 3.69 3.45 -11.07
CA ARG A 46 2.80 2.36 -10.65
C ARG A 46 1.34 2.85 -10.55
N ARG A 47 1.13 4.04 -9.99
CA ARG A 47 -0.21 4.64 -9.87
C ARG A 47 -0.79 4.98 -11.23
N LEU A 48 0.00 5.57 -12.12
CA LEU A 48 -0.41 5.88 -13.49
C LEU A 48 -0.84 4.62 -14.26
N ARG A 49 -0.02 3.57 -14.21
CA ARG A 49 -0.35 2.29 -14.85
C ARG A 49 -1.68 1.72 -14.35
N LYS A 50 -1.96 1.84 -13.04
CA LYS A 50 -3.24 1.40 -12.46
C LYS A 50 -4.42 2.16 -13.04
N TYR A 51 -4.30 3.48 -13.23
CA TYR A 51 -5.34 4.31 -13.84
C TYR A 51 -5.58 3.93 -15.31
N ASP A 52 -4.52 3.68 -16.07
CA ASP A 52 -4.64 3.21 -17.46
C ASP A 52 -5.35 1.85 -17.54
N THR A 53 -5.02 0.91 -16.66
CA THR A 53 -5.71 -0.38 -16.59
C THR A 53 -7.20 -0.20 -16.31
N TRP A 54 -7.57 0.65 -15.35
CA TRP A 54 -8.97 0.94 -15.06
C TRP A 54 -9.70 1.57 -16.22
N TYR A 55 -9.06 2.54 -16.89
CA TYR A 55 -9.62 3.19 -18.07
C TYR A 55 -9.86 2.18 -19.20
N ARG A 56 -8.86 1.35 -19.51
CA ARG A 56 -8.99 0.29 -20.53
C ARG A 56 -10.09 -0.72 -20.19
N ASN A 57 -10.18 -1.14 -18.93
CA ASN A 57 -11.22 -2.05 -18.47
C ASN A 57 -12.61 -1.43 -18.62
N ARG A 58 -12.75 -0.13 -18.31
CA ARG A 58 -13.99 0.62 -18.52
C ARG A 58 -14.36 0.71 -20.00
N LEU A 59 -13.41 0.97 -20.89
CA LEU A 59 -13.66 1.01 -22.35
C LEU A 59 -14.00 -0.35 -22.95
N LYS A 60 -13.47 -1.44 -22.39
CA LYS A 60 -13.79 -2.80 -22.80
C LYS A 60 -15.17 -3.24 -22.29
N LYS A 61 -15.63 -2.69 -21.17
CA LYS A 61 -16.94 -3.00 -20.59
C LYS A 61 -18.04 -2.57 -21.58
N GLY A 62 -18.73 -3.55 -22.17
CA GLY A 62 -19.83 -3.33 -23.11
C GLY A 62 -19.48 -3.56 -24.59
N LYS A 63 -18.22 -3.82 -24.93
CA LYS A 63 -17.88 -4.34 -26.26
C LYS A 63 -18.17 -5.84 -26.30
N LYS A 64 -19.17 -6.25 -27.08
CA LYS A 64 -19.31 -7.66 -27.49
C LYS A 64 -18.15 -7.99 -28.43
N LEU A 65 -17.52 -9.16 -28.21
CA LEU A 65 -16.52 -9.74 -29.12
C LEU A 65 -17.14 -9.96 -30.50
#